data_AF-A0AAW9TY65-F1
#
_entry.id   AF-A0AAW9TY65-F1
#
_cell.length_a   1.000
_cell.length_b   1.000
_cell.length_c   1.000
_cell.angle_alpha   90.00
_cell.angle_beta   90.00
_cell.angle_gamma   90.00
#
_symmetry.space_group_name_H-M   'P 1'
#
loop_
_entity.id
_entity.type
_entity.pdbx_description
1 polymer ?
#
loop_
_entity_poly.entity_id
_entity_poly.type
_entity_poly.pdbx_seq_one_letter_code
_entity_poly.pdbx_strand_id
1 'polypeptide(L)'
;MNGIIFQTALLSVTVLLSAFAAWAGPFGIEQGQRKDSLRIVHEPSHYGVYKLCTVPRRHPAFEVYSAEISETVGVCRVNAGSVMFTADRLGTKVRAKFDEIVRELEDIYGQGKDFKSLRGCLKKN
;
A
#
# COMPACT_ATOMS: atom_id res chain seq x y z
N MET A 1 -12.65 5.28 -62.21
CA MET A 1 -13.20 4.75 -60.94
C MET A 1 -12.03 4.49 -60.00
N ASN A 2 -11.45 5.57 -59.48
CA ASN A 2 -10.31 5.57 -58.57
C ASN A 2 -10.75 6.39 -57.35
N GLY A 3 -10.58 5.89 -56.13
CA GLY A 3 -10.65 6.77 -54.95
C GLY A 3 -11.43 6.32 -53.73
N ILE A 4 -11.63 5.02 -53.46
CA ILE A 4 -12.28 4.58 -52.19
C ILE A 4 -11.37 3.68 -51.33
N ILE A 5 -10.24 3.19 -51.84
CA ILE A 5 -9.43 2.18 -51.10
C ILE A 5 -8.36 2.81 -50.19
N PHE A 6 -8.00 4.08 -50.39
CA PHE A 6 -6.86 4.70 -49.66
C PHE A 6 -7.21 5.32 -48.30
N GLN A 7 -8.49 5.36 -47.90
CA GLN A 7 -8.91 6.09 -46.70
C GLN A 7 -9.16 5.19 -45.47
N THR A 8 -9.14 3.86 -45.65
CA THR A 8 -9.34 2.90 -44.55
C THR A 8 -8.05 2.49 -43.83
N ALA A 9 -6.88 2.88 -44.34
CA ALA A 9 -5.59 2.50 -43.77
C ALA A 9 -5.09 3.41 -42.62
N LEU A 10 -5.79 4.52 -42.33
CA LEU A 10 -5.33 5.52 -41.36
C LEU A 10 -6.09 5.50 -40.01
N LEU A 11 -7.09 4.62 -39.84
CA LEU A 11 -7.93 4.55 -38.64
C LEU A 11 -7.64 3.34 -37.73
N SER A 12 -6.63 2.53 -38.04
CA SER A 12 -6.27 1.34 -37.26
C SER A 12 -5.09 1.53 -36.30
N VAL A 13 -4.51 2.74 -36.21
CA VAL A 13 -3.32 3.01 -35.37
C VAL A 13 -3.67 3.62 -34.00
N THR A 14 -4.93 3.97 -33.72
CA THR A 14 -5.28 4.88 -32.61
C THR A 14 -5.81 4.25 -31.31
N VAL A 15 -5.78 2.93 -31.10
CA VAL A 15 -6.29 2.32 -29.84
C VAL A 15 -5.35 1.25 -29.28
N LEU A 16 -4.07 1.58 -29.18
CA LEU A 16 -3.20 1.00 -28.15
C LEU A 16 -2.75 2.13 -27.20
N LEU A 17 -3.72 2.97 -26.79
CA LEU A 17 -3.59 3.73 -25.56
C LEU A 17 -3.78 2.71 -24.43
N SER A 18 -2.75 1.91 -24.23
CA SER A 18 -2.62 0.98 -23.13
C SER A 18 -2.99 1.74 -21.87
N ALA A 19 -4.11 1.34 -21.26
CA ALA A 19 -4.47 1.73 -19.93
C ALA A 19 -3.31 1.29 -19.02
N PHE A 20 -2.35 2.18 -18.80
CA PHE A 20 -1.52 2.13 -17.62
C PHE A 20 -2.51 2.28 -16.47
N ALA A 21 -3.01 1.15 -15.98
CA ALA A 21 -3.57 1.09 -14.66
C ALA A 21 -2.45 1.64 -13.77
N ALA A 22 -2.57 2.91 -13.37
CA ALA A 22 -1.72 3.51 -12.37
C ALA A 22 -1.99 2.72 -11.10
N TRP A 23 -1.25 1.61 -10.95
CA TRP A 23 -1.31 0.75 -9.80
C TRP A 23 -0.59 1.53 -8.71
N ALA A 24 -1.34 2.44 -8.10
CA ALA A 24 -0.78 3.24 -7.04
C ALA A 24 -0.28 2.27 -5.98
N GLY A 25 0.91 2.55 -5.46
CA GLY A 25 1.49 1.73 -4.43
C GLY A 25 0.63 1.69 -3.17
N PRO A 26 1.03 0.91 -2.16
CA PRO A 26 0.23 0.64 -0.98
C PRO A 26 -0.38 1.91 -0.38
N PHE A 27 -1.70 1.90 -0.23
CA PHE A 27 -2.49 3.02 0.31
C PHE A 27 -2.37 4.33 -0.50
N GLY A 28 -2.00 4.23 -1.77
CA GLY A 28 -1.81 5.36 -2.67
C GLY A 28 -0.45 6.05 -2.55
N ILE A 29 0.54 5.40 -1.93
CA ILE A 29 1.91 5.91 -1.80
C ILE A 29 2.81 5.13 -2.75
N GLU A 30 3.53 5.85 -3.60
CA GLU A 30 4.39 5.25 -4.60
C GLU A 30 5.78 4.94 -4.03
N GLN A 31 6.40 3.88 -4.56
CA GLN A 31 7.79 3.58 -4.26
C GLN A 31 8.68 4.74 -4.73
N GLY A 32 9.58 5.17 -3.85
CA GLY A 32 10.51 6.26 -4.10
C GLY A 32 9.90 7.67 -4.02
N GLN A 33 8.63 7.77 -3.66
CA GLN A 33 7.99 9.05 -3.37
C GLN A 33 8.81 9.86 -2.35
N ARG A 34 9.00 11.15 -2.63
CA ARG A 34 9.86 12.03 -1.82
C ARG A 34 9.16 12.46 -0.52
N LYS A 35 9.96 12.68 0.52
CA LYS A 35 9.49 13.03 1.88
C LYS A 35 8.60 14.28 1.91
N ASP A 36 8.97 15.29 1.13
CA ASP A 36 8.28 16.59 1.00
C ASP A 36 6.87 16.48 0.41
N SER A 37 6.61 15.46 -0.41
CA SER A 37 5.29 15.19 -0.96
C SER A 37 4.33 14.48 0.02
N LEU A 38 4.80 14.11 1.22
CA LEU A 38 4.03 13.39 2.23
C LEU A 38 3.66 14.29 3.40
N ARG A 39 2.46 14.08 3.95
CA ARG A 39 1.99 14.80 5.14
C ARG A 39 2.47 14.08 6.41
N ILE A 40 3.60 14.52 6.96
CA ILE A 40 4.24 13.93 8.14
C ILE A 40 3.74 14.62 9.41
N VAL A 41 3.41 13.83 10.44
CA VAL A 41 2.97 14.34 11.76
C VAL A 41 4.12 14.45 12.74
N HIS A 42 5.06 13.51 12.70
CA HIS A 42 6.18 13.43 13.64
C HIS A 42 7.47 13.14 12.87
N GLU A 43 8.55 13.79 13.29
CA GLU A 43 9.91 13.49 12.86
C GLU A 43 10.26 12.01 13.14
N PRO A 44 11.23 11.45 12.41
CA PRO A 44 11.32 10.01 12.29
C PRO A 44 11.63 9.39 13.65
N SER A 45 11.05 8.23 13.92
CA SER A 45 11.65 7.34 14.90
C SER A 45 13.00 6.86 14.38
N HIS A 46 13.72 6.10 15.20
CA HIS A 46 14.92 5.38 14.78
C HIS A 46 14.78 4.76 13.37
N TYR A 47 15.83 4.88 12.55
CA TYR A 47 15.92 4.36 11.16
C TYR A 47 15.02 5.00 10.08
N GLY A 48 14.67 6.29 10.18
CA GLY A 48 14.02 6.99 9.03
C GLY A 48 12.55 6.61 8.82
N VAL A 49 11.86 6.17 9.87
CA VAL A 49 10.43 5.84 9.84
C VAL A 49 9.61 7.03 10.31
N TYR A 50 8.77 7.58 9.44
CA TYR A 50 7.96 8.76 9.66
C TYR A 50 6.49 8.40 9.84
N LYS A 51 5.83 8.98 10.85
CA LYS A 51 4.38 8.83 11.03
C LYS A 51 3.63 9.76 10.07
N LEU A 52 2.69 9.20 9.32
CA LEU A 52 1.90 9.93 8.33
C LEU A 52 0.58 10.44 8.96
N CYS A 53 0.17 11.64 8.55
CA CYS A 53 -1.06 12.28 8.99
C CYS A 53 -2.27 11.62 8.35
N THR A 54 -2.14 11.35 7.05
CA THR A 54 -3.13 10.69 6.23
C THR A 54 -2.43 10.01 5.07
N VAL A 55 -3.12 9.06 4.45
CA VAL A 55 -2.70 8.41 3.21
C VAL A 55 -3.83 8.57 2.19
N PRO A 56 -3.53 8.62 0.87
CA PRO A 56 -4.56 8.85 -0.14
C PRO A 56 -5.68 7.78 -0.16
N ARG A 57 -5.35 6.51 0.06
CA ARG A 57 -6.31 5.40 0.11
C ARG A 57 -6.23 4.68 1.44
N ARG A 58 -7.08 5.07 2.39
CA ARG A 58 -7.14 4.45 3.71
C ARG A 58 -7.88 3.11 3.65
N HIS A 59 -7.39 2.15 4.43
CA HIS A 59 -8.11 0.91 4.71
C HIS A 59 -8.84 1.01 6.05
N PRO A 60 -10.10 0.54 6.16
CA PRO A 60 -10.90 0.66 7.39
C PRO A 60 -10.30 -0.11 8.58
N ALA A 61 -9.47 -1.12 8.34
CA ALA A 61 -8.84 -1.89 9.42
C ALA A 61 -7.66 -1.17 10.10
N PHE A 62 -7.15 -0.06 9.56
CA PHE A 62 -5.94 0.59 10.04
C PHE A 62 -6.18 2.04 10.45
N GLU A 63 -5.65 2.38 11.63
CA GLU A 63 -5.74 3.73 12.21
C GLU A 63 -4.44 4.52 12.05
N VAL A 64 -3.30 3.83 12.05
CA VAL A 64 -1.97 4.44 12.03
C VAL A 64 -1.24 4.05 10.75
N TYR A 65 -0.58 5.01 10.13
CA TYR A 65 0.26 4.79 8.96
C TYR A 65 1.65 5.39 9.20
N SER A 66 2.68 4.69 8.73
CA SER A 66 4.05 5.19 8.69
C SER A 66 4.73 4.81 7.39
N ALA A 67 5.73 5.59 7.01
CA ALA A 67 6.58 5.28 5.87
C ALA A 67 8.05 5.29 6.30
N GLU A 68 8.79 4.29 5.86
CA GLU A 68 10.25 4.32 5.90
C GLU A 68 10.74 5.04 4.65
N ILE A 69 11.50 6.12 4.86
CA ILE A 69 11.92 7.02 3.80
C ILE A 69 13.43 7.15 3.85
N SER A 70 14.07 6.73 2.76
CA SER A 70 15.48 7.00 2.51
C SER A 70 15.65 8.35 1.83
N GLU A 71 16.70 9.09 2.19
CA GLU A 71 17.03 10.37 1.55
C GLU A 71 17.40 10.21 0.07
N THR A 72 18.01 9.08 -0.30
CA THR A 72 18.48 8.86 -1.68
C THR A 72 17.38 8.31 -2.58
N VAL A 73 16.62 7.34 -2.10
CA VAL A 73 15.65 6.61 -2.92
C VAL A 73 14.20 7.02 -2.67
N GLY A 74 13.86 7.67 -1.54
CA GLY A 74 12.49 8.01 -1.16
C GLY A 74 11.80 6.91 -0.34
N VAL A 75 10.46 6.81 -0.42
CA VAL A 75 9.69 5.79 0.31
C VAL A 75 10.14 4.38 -0.11
N CYS A 76 10.59 3.60 0.86
CA CYS A 76 10.98 2.20 0.68
C CYS A 76 9.90 1.23 1.16
N ARG A 77 9.13 1.64 2.17
CA ARG A 77 8.14 0.79 2.84
C ARG A 77 7.03 1.64 3.44
N VAL A 78 5.81 1.14 3.36
CA VAL A 78 4.64 1.68 4.07
C VAL A 78 4.18 0.65 5.08
N ASN A 79 3.94 1.08 6.32
CA ASN A 79 3.38 0.25 7.37
C ASN A 79 2.02 0.81 7.78
N ALA A 80 1.07 -0.08 8.06
CA ALA A 80 -0.24 0.27 8.58
C ALA A 80 -0.52 -0.53 9.86
N GLY A 81 -1.05 0.13 10.89
CA GLY A 81 -1.33 -0.44 12.20
C GLY A 81 -2.81 -0.32 12.56
N SER A 82 -3.39 -1.42 13.03
CA SER A 82 -4.77 -1.47 13.53
C SER A 82 -4.84 -1.05 15.00
N VAL A 83 -6.07 -0.96 15.51
CA VAL A 83 -6.33 -0.98 16.95
C VAL A 83 -5.76 -2.25 17.60
N MET A 84 -5.57 -2.18 18.92
CA MET A 84 -5.32 -3.35 19.73
C MET A 84 -6.58 -4.21 19.86
N PHE A 85 -6.44 -5.51 19.63
CA PHE A 85 -7.49 -6.49 19.89
C PHE A 85 -7.52 -6.80 21.39
N THR A 86 -8.54 -6.31 22.09
CA THR A 86 -8.75 -6.58 23.52
C THR A 86 -9.51 -7.89 23.72
N ALA A 87 -9.31 -8.52 24.89
CA ALA A 87 -9.95 -9.79 25.25
C ALA A 87 -9.74 -10.93 24.23
N ASP A 88 -8.56 -11.00 23.62
CA ASP A 88 -8.17 -12.03 22.65
C ASP A 88 -6.91 -12.79 23.12
N ARG A 89 -6.99 -13.41 24.31
CA ARG A 89 -5.83 -14.07 24.96
C ARG A 89 -5.15 -15.12 24.08
N LEU A 90 -5.92 -15.85 23.27
CA LEU A 90 -5.41 -16.89 22.37
C LEU A 90 -5.01 -16.33 20.99
N GLY A 91 -5.29 -15.06 20.74
CA GLY A 91 -5.02 -14.40 19.47
C GLY A 91 -5.93 -14.89 18.34
N THR A 92 -7.08 -15.49 18.64
CA THR A 92 -7.99 -16.05 17.63
C THR A 92 -8.57 -14.95 16.76
N LYS A 93 -9.01 -13.83 17.37
CA LYS A 93 -9.59 -12.71 16.63
C LYS A 93 -8.55 -11.99 15.78
N VAL A 94 -7.36 -11.72 16.33
CA VAL A 94 -6.28 -11.06 15.59
C VAL A 94 -5.77 -11.92 14.44
N ARG A 95 -5.69 -13.26 14.61
CA ARG A 95 -5.31 -14.17 13.51
C ARG A 95 -6.36 -14.19 12.40
N ALA A 96 -7.63 -14.31 12.75
CA ALA A 96 -8.72 -14.30 11.77
C ALA A 96 -8.74 -12.99 10.98
N LYS A 97 -8.60 -11.84 11.67
CA LYS A 97 -8.57 -10.53 11.01
C LYS A 97 -7.30 -10.32 10.18
N PHE A 98 -6.15 -10.84 10.62
CA PHE A 98 -4.93 -10.84 9.81
C PHE A 98 -5.13 -11.62 8.51
N ASP A 99 -5.63 -12.85 8.60
CA ASP A 99 -5.84 -13.71 7.42
C ASP A 99 -6.89 -13.10 6.46
N GLU A 100 -7.90 -12.36 6.98
CA GLU A 100 -8.86 -11.57 6.20
C GLU A 100 -8.16 -10.44 5.44
N ILE A 101 -7.39 -9.61 6.14
CA ILE A 101 -6.69 -8.45 5.55
C ILE A 101 -5.66 -8.89 4.51
N VAL A 102 -4.92 -9.98 4.75
CA VAL A 102 -3.95 -10.51 3.77
C VAL A 102 -4.66 -10.80 2.45
N ARG A 103 -5.79 -11.49 2.47
CA ARG A 103 -6.55 -11.79 1.24
C ARG A 103 -7.03 -10.54 0.52
N GLU A 104 -7.52 -9.55 1.26
CA GLU A 104 -7.95 -8.26 0.69
C GLU A 104 -6.78 -7.51 0.04
N LEU A 105 -5.63 -7.47 0.70
CA LEU A 105 -4.44 -6.81 0.16
C LEU A 105 -3.84 -7.57 -1.02
N GLU A 106 -3.89 -8.90 -1.03
CA GLU A 106 -3.43 -9.70 -2.15
C GLU A 106 -4.29 -9.53 -3.41
N ASP A 107 -5.59 -9.32 -3.25
CA ASP A 107 -6.49 -8.99 -4.36
C ASP A 107 -6.15 -7.63 -4.98
N ILE A 108 -5.78 -6.64 -4.15
CA ILE A 108 -5.47 -5.28 -4.60
C ILE A 108 -4.03 -5.15 -5.13
N TYR A 109 -3.06 -5.74 -4.44
CA TYR A 109 -1.62 -5.51 -4.63
C TYR A 109 -0.84 -6.76 -5.06
N GLY A 110 -1.51 -7.89 -5.29
CA GLY A 110 -0.88 -9.15 -5.67
C GLY A 110 -0.29 -9.93 -4.49
N GLN A 111 0.17 -11.14 -4.78
CA GLN A 111 0.67 -12.09 -3.78
C GLN A 111 1.84 -11.53 -2.96
N GLY A 112 1.71 -11.61 -1.64
CA GLY A 112 2.68 -11.09 -0.69
C GLY A 112 3.58 -12.18 -0.09
N LYS A 113 4.51 -11.75 0.77
CA LYS A 113 5.19 -12.67 1.69
C LYS A 113 4.57 -12.51 3.07
N ASP A 114 4.09 -13.61 3.63
CA ASP A 114 3.51 -13.64 4.96
C ASP A 114 4.58 -13.75 6.04
N PHE A 115 4.65 -12.73 6.90
CA PHE A 115 5.53 -12.70 8.07
C PHE A 115 4.70 -12.85 9.34
N LYS A 116 4.14 -14.04 9.57
CA LYS A 116 3.33 -14.34 10.76
C LYS A 116 4.23 -14.49 12.00
N SER A 117 4.40 -13.39 12.74
CA SER A 117 5.13 -13.38 14.01
C SER A 117 4.27 -12.77 15.10
N LEU A 118 3.92 -13.56 16.11
CA LEU A 118 3.22 -13.08 17.30
C LEU A 118 4.24 -12.99 18.44
N ARG A 119 4.59 -11.78 18.85
CA ARG A 119 5.32 -11.55 20.10
C ARG A 119 4.31 -11.39 21.22
N GLY A 120 4.25 -12.38 22.11
CA GLY A 120 3.48 -12.26 23.34
C GLY A 120 4.20 -11.32 24.31
N CYS A 121 3.60 -10.18 24.63
CA CYS A 121 3.95 -9.45 25.84
C CYS A 121 3.39 -10.23 27.03
N LEU A 122 4.09 -11.28 27.47
CA LEU A 122 3.85 -11.85 28.79
C LEU A 122 4.27 -10.78 29.80
N LYS A 123 3.29 -10.04 30.34
CA LYS A 123 3.49 -9.34 31.61
C LYS A 123 3.85 -10.42 32.63
N LYS A 124 5.13 -10.50 32.96
CA LYS A 124 5.62 -11.26 34.11
C LYS A 124 5.05 -10.51 35.33
N ASN A 125 4.05 -11.10 35.97
CA ASN A 125 3.60 -10.66 37.30
C ASN A 125 4.70 -10.92 38.31
#